data_AF-A0A965DW68-F1
#
_entry.id   AF-A0A965DW68-F1
#
_cell.length_a   1.000
_cell.length_b   1.000
_cell.length_c   1.000
_cell.angle_alpha   90.00
_cell.angle_beta   90.00
_cell.angle_gamma   90.00
#
_symmetry.space_group_name_H-M   'P 1'
#
loop_
_entity.id
_entity.type
_entity.pdbx_description
1 polymer ?
#
loop_
_entity_poly.entity_id
_entity_poly.type
_entity_poly.pdbx_seq_one_letter_code
_entity_poly.pdbx_strand_id
1 'polypeptide(L)'
;MLKTKMTIFSMSIFVLSLFPITNATAAPSNKPFKLNCKSTKAKGHTVKNVIPPEVKAPFKNRIINLSTNCGEIVIEAFGVNAPVTVTAMTALAKGGFFDQTLCHRLTTEGIFVLQCGDPTATGRGGPNFFYNDENLPPATDDNYPAGTVAMANSGANTNGSQFFIVY
;
A
#
# COMPACT_ATOMS: atom_id res chain seq x y z
N MET A 1 13.23 66.80 31.80
CA MET A 1 12.92 65.42 32.25
C MET A 1 12.05 64.75 31.19
N LEU A 2 12.60 63.89 30.33
CA LEU A 2 11.84 62.79 29.74
C LEU A 2 12.81 61.69 29.31
N LYS A 3 12.55 60.49 29.82
CA LYS A 3 13.45 59.33 29.86
C LYS A 3 13.48 58.59 28.52
N THR A 4 14.68 58.23 28.12
CA THR A 4 15.07 57.20 27.16
C THR A 4 14.27 55.91 27.36
N LYS A 5 13.69 55.35 26.29
CA LYS A 5 13.31 53.93 26.21
C LYS A 5 14.04 53.31 25.02
N MET A 6 15.11 52.60 25.35
CA MET A 6 15.89 51.77 24.44
C MET A 6 15.22 50.39 24.41
N THR A 7 14.50 50.09 23.34
CA THR A 7 13.84 48.80 23.14
C THR A 7 14.85 47.83 22.52
N ILE A 8 15.32 46.87 23.30
CA ILE A 8 16.21 45.80 22.85
C ILE A 8 15.36 44.73 22.16
N PHE A 9 15.50 44.60 20.84
CA PHE A 9 14.98 43.45 20.10
C PHE A 9 15.96 42.28 20.25
N SER A 10 15.57 41.28 21.05
CA SER A 10 16.28 39.99 21.13
C SER A 10 15.95 39.18 19.87
N MET A 11 16.84 39.21 18.89
CA MET A 11 16.74 38.38 17.68
C MET A 11 17.28 36.98 17.99
N SER A 12 16.38 36.08 18.38
CA SER A 12 16.71 34.66 18.55
C SER A 12 16.99 34.04 17.19
N ILE A 13 18.27 33.82 16.88
CA ILE A 13 18.71 33.08 15.70
C ILE A 13 18.35 31.60 15.91
N PHE A 14 17.26 31.16 15.28
CA PHE A 14 16.90 29.75 15.21
C PHE A 14 17.81 29.09 14.17
N VAL A 15 18.85 28.38 14.63
CA VAL A 15 19.72 27.60 13.77
C VAL A 15 18.92 26.41 13.25
N LEU A 16 18.38 26.51 12.03
CA LEU A 16 17.85 25.37 11.29
C LEU A 16 19.02 24.43 11.00
N SER A 17 19.16 23.36 11.79
CA SER A 17 20.04 22.26 11.47
C SER A 17 19.49 21.55 10.23
N LEU A 18 20.09 21.83 9.08
CA LEU A 18 19.92 21.07 7.86
C LEU A 18 20.51 19.67 8.07
N PHE A 19 19.73 18.76 8.65
CA PHE A 19 20.04 17.34 8.58
C PHE A 19 19.67 16.85 7.18
N PRO A 20 20.63 16.33 6.40
CA PRO A 20 20.30 15.72 5.12
C PRO A 20 19.36 14.54 5.36
N ILE A 21 18.17 14.59 4.75
CA ILE A 21 17.25 13.45 4.68
C ILE A 21 17.91 12.45 3.73
N THR A 22 18.70 11.53 4.28
CA THR A 22 19.19 10.39 3.51
C THR A 22 18.01 9.45 3.30
N ASN A 23 17.41 9.46 2.11
CA ASN A 23 16.57 8.36 1.66
C ASN A 23 17.45 7.10 1.63
N ALA A 24 17.30 6.24 2.64
CA ALA A 24 17.98 4.96 2.67
C ALA A 24 17.38 4.07 1.58
N THR A 25 17.99 4.10 0.39
CA THR A 25 17.78 3.08 -0.62
C THR A 25 18.50 1.83 -0.11
N ALA A 26 17.75 0.81 0.31
CA ALA A 26 18.35 -0.46 0.70
C ALA A 26 19.16 -1.00 -0.50
N ALA A 27 20.46 -1.18 -0.31
CA ALA A 27 21.32 -1.79 -1.34
C ALA A 27 20.84 -3.23 -1.60
N PRO A 28 20.82 -3.69 -2.86
CA PRO A 28 20.47 -5.07 -3.18
C PRO A 28 21.49 -6.02 -2.51
N SER A 29 21.02 -6.78 -1.52
CA SER A 29 21.82 -7.81 -0.86
C SER A 29 21.97 -9.00 -1.79
N ASN A 30 23.18 -9.24 -2.29
CA ASN A 30 23.55 -10.42 -3.09
C ASN A 30 23.57 -11.74 -2.30
N LYS A 31 23.22 -11.73 -1.01
CA LYS A 31 23.10 -12.96 -0.21
C LYS A 31 21.70 -13.54 -0.43
N PRO A 32 21.56 -14.81 -0.83
CA PRO A 32 20.26 -15.43 -1.02
C PRO A 32 19.47 -15.36 0.29
N PHE A 33 18.37 -14.60 0.27
CA PHE A 33 17.49 -14.48 1.40
C PHE A 33 16.75 -15.81 1.59
N LYS A 34 17.01 -16.50 2.70
CA LYS A 34 16.29 -17.72 3.04
C LYS A 34 14.96 -17.35 3.68
N LEU A 35 13.90 -17.36 2.89
CA LEU A 35 12.53 -17.12 3.37
C LEU A 35 12.07 -18.32 4.21
N ASN A 36 11.93 -18.13 5.53
CA ASN A 36 11.46 -19.17 6.45
C ASN A 36 9.94 -19.04 6.65
N CYS A 37 9.17 -19.54 5.69
CA CYS A 37 7.72 -19.57 5.80
C CYS A 37 7.24 -20.68 6.75
N LYS A 38 6.32 -20.33 7.65
CA LYS A 38 5.53 -21.31 8.41
C LYS A 38 4.54 -22.01 7.47
N SER A 39 4.17 -23.24 7.79
CA SER A 39 3.05 -23.89 7.10
C SER A 39 1.76 -23.07 7.30
N THR A 40 0.94 -22.96 6.27
CA THR A 40 -0.31 -22.18 6.28
C THR A 40 -1.53 -23.09 6.30
N LYS A 41 -2.59 -22.63 6.98
CA LYS A 41 -3.93 -23.24 6.95
C LYS A 41 -4.90 -22.44 6.08
N ALA A 42 -4.43 -21.35 5.46
CA ALA A 42 -5.22 -20.53 4.54
C ALA A 42 -5.72 -21.38 3.37
N LYS A 43 -6.97 -21.17 2.98
CA LYS A 43 -7.64 -21.83 1.86
C LYS A 43 -8.74 -20.92 1.34
N GLY A 44 -9.23 -21.16 0.12
CA GLY A 44 -10.40 -20.47 -0.39
C GLY A 44 -11.57 -20.55 0.60
N HIS A 45 -12.18 -19.41 0.89
CA HIS A 45 -13.27 -19.29 1.86
C HIS A 45 -14.35 -18.34 1.36
N THR A 46 -15.45 -18.28 2.12
CA THR A 46 -16.57 -17.39 1.82
C THR A 46 -16.14 -15.92 1.94
N VAL A 47 -16.67 -15.10 1.06
CA VAL A 47 -16.41 -13.66 1.05
C VAL A 47 -17.14 -13.01 2.21
N LYS A 48 -16.39 -12.32 3.08
CA LYS A 48 -16.99 -11.48 4.13
C LYS A 48 -17.64 -10.26 3.48
N ASN A 49 -18.86 -9.94 3.87
CA ASN A 49 -19.51 -8.71 3.43
C ASN A 49 -18.90 -7.51 4.17
N VAL A 50 -18.33 -6.58 3.41
CA VAL A 50 -17.81 -5.30 3.92
C VAL A 50 -18.56 -4.20 3.19
N ILE A 51 -19.15 -3.27 3.94
CA ILE A 51 -19.90 -2.16 3.35
C ILE A 51 -18.90 -1.23 2.63
N PRO A 52 -19.23 -0.76 1.40
CA PRO A 52 -18.39 0.23 0.71
C PRO A 52 -18.14 1.45 1.61
N PRO A 53 -16.88 1.84 1.84
CA PRO A 53 -16.60 2.96 2.74
C PRO A 53 -16.89 4.29 2.07
N GLU A 54 -17.27 5.28 2.88
CA GLU A 54 -17.35 6.66 2.44
C GLU A 54 -15.94 7.28 2.35
N VAL A 55 -15.64 7.95 1.24
CA VAL A 55 -14.33 8.56 0.98
C VAL A 55 -14.39 10.04 1.32
N LYS A 56 -13.69 10.45 2.38
CA LYS A 56 -13.67 11.85 2.87
C LYS A 56 -12.26 12.39 2.99
N ALA A 57 -12.11 13.66 2.63
CA ALA A 57 -10.92 14.44 2.94
C ALA A 57 -10.78 14.64 4.47
N PRO A 58 -9.55 14.82 5.00
CA PRO A 58 -8.29 14.90 4.27
C PRO A 58 -7.74 13.52 3.86
N PHE A 59 -7.21 13.44 2.64
CA PHE A 59 -6.52 12.26 2.14
C PHE A 59 -5.09 12.21 2.66
N LYS A 60 -4.63 11.01 3.04
CA LYS A 60 -3.31 10.80 3.66
C LYS A 60 -2.74 9.46 3.22
N ASN A 61 -1.42 9.41 3.06
CA ASN A 61 -0.70 8.16 2.92
C ASN A 61 -0.93 7.29 4.17
N ARG A 62 -0.94 5.98 3.98
CA ARG A 62 -1.14 5.00 5.05
C ARG A 62 -0.11 3.91 4.95
N ILE A 63 0.25 3.33 6.09
CA ILE A 63 0.98 2.07 6.12
C ILE A 63 -0.04 0.94 6.25
N ILE A 64 0.05 -0.05 5.36
CA ILE A 64 -0.74 -1.28 5.39
C ILE A 64 0.23 -2.43 5.64
N ASN A 65 0.09 -3.11 6.77
CA ASN A 65 0.90 -4.27 7.10
C ASN A 65 0.18 -5.55 6.69
N LEU A 66 0.77 -6.29 5.76
CA LEU A 66 0.32 -7.60 5.37
C LEU A 66 1.10 -8.66 6.17
N SER A 67 0.45 -9.21 7.19
CA SER A 67 1.01 -10.32 7.96
C SER A 67 0.82 -11.64 7.21
N THR A 68 1.92 -12.27 6.80
CA THR A 68 1.89 -13.56 6.10
C THR A 68 2.52 -14.67 6.95
N ASN A 69 2.37 -15.92 6.51
CA ASN A 69 3.11 -17.04 7.08
C ASN A 69 4.63 -16.95 6.81
N CYS A 70 5.07 -16.07 5.92
CA CYS A 70 6.46 -15.84 5.55
C CYS A 70 7.09 -14.59 6.17
N GLY A 71 6.34 -13.86 7.00
CA GLY A 71 6.77 -12.59 7.58
C GLY A 71 5.82 -11.45 7.24
N GLU A 72 6.15 -10.25 7.71
CA GLU A 72 5.40 -9.04 7.44
C GLU A 72 5.87 -8.39 6.14
N ILE A 73 4.91 -7.92 5.33
CA ILE A 73 5.16 -7.04 4.18
C ILE A 73 4.55 -5.69 4.54
N VAL A 74 5.39 -4.66 4.61
CA VAL A 74 4.97 -3.29 4.92
C VAL A 74 4.75 -2.54 3.61
N ILE A 75 3.53 -2.07 3.39
CA ILE A 75 3.14 -1.34 2.19
C ILE A 75 2.89 0.12 2.56
N GLU A 76 3.63 1.04 1.93
CA GLU A 76 3.28 2.45 1.93
C GLU A 76 2.23 2.71 0.84
N ALA A 77 1.01 3.01 1.25
CA ALA A 77 -0.12 3.26 0.38
C ALA A 77 -0.31 4.77 0.15
N PHE A 78 -0.26 5.19 -1.11
CA PHE A 78 -0.32 6.60 -1.53
C PHE A 78 -1.76 7.15 -1.52
N GLY A 79 -2.35 7.25 -0.33
CA GLY A 79 -3.74 7.69 -0.17
C GLY A 79 -4.03 9.12 -0.62
N VAL A 80 -3.01 9.96 -0.81
CA VAL A 80 -3.19 11.28 -1.46
C VAL A 80 -3.45 11.14 -2.96
N ASN A 81 -2.79 10.19 -3.62
CA ASN A 81 -2.88 9.95 -5.07
C ASN A 81 -4.02 8.98 -5.43
N ALA A 82 -4.35 8.05 -4.55
CA ALA A 82 -5.38 7.03 -4.73
C ALA A 82 -6.32 6.95 -3.50
N PRO A 83 -7.06 8.03 -3.19
CA PRO A 83 -7.86 8.13 -1.96
C PRO A 83 -8.98 7.09 -1.88
N VAL A 84 -9.64 6.75 -2.98
CA VAL A 84 -10.72 5.75 -2.98
C VAL A 84 -10.14 4.37 -2.73
N THR A 85 -9.08 4.01 -3.44
CA THR A 85 -8.37 2.73 -3.35
C THR A 85 -7.85 2.48 -1.94
N VAL A 86 -7.11 3.44 -1.38
CA VAL A 86 -6.53 3.28 -0.03
C VAL A 86 -7.63 3.22 1.03
N THR A 87 -8.74 3.94 0.85
CA THR A 87 -9.89 3.87 1.78
C THR A 87 -10.59 2.52 1.69
N ALA A 88 -10.86 2.01 0.49
CA ALA A 88 -11.45 0.70 0.23
C ALA A 88 -10.59 -0.43 0.84
N MET A 89 -9.29 -0.46 0.52
CA MET A 89 -8.37 -1.46 1.06
C MET A 89 -8.27 -1.40 2.59
N THR A 90 -8.26 -0.20 3.17
CA THR A 90 -8.27 -0.03 4.63
C THR A 90 -9.55 -0.58 5.26
N ALA A 91 -10.71 -0.33 4.66
CA ALA A 91 -11.99 -0.83 5.16
C ALA A 91 -12.08 -2.36 5.07
N LEU A 92 -11.67 -2.94 3.94
CA LEU A 92 -11.58 -4.38 3.74
C LEU A 92 -10.65 -5.03 4.77
N ALA A 93 -9.44 -4.47 4.96
CA ALA A 93 -8.49 -4.97 5.96
C ALA A 93 -9.06 -4.90 7.39
N LYS A 94 -9.67 -3.77 7.78
CA LYS A 94 -10.29 -3.63 9.11
C LYS A 94 -11.50 -4.55 9.32
N GLY A 95 -12.21 -4.91 8.24
CA GLY A 95 -13.28 -5.90 8.26
C GLY A 95 -12.78 -7.35 8.31
N GLY A 96 -11.46 -7.57 8.36
CA GLY A 96 -10.85 -8.90 8.31
C GLY A 96 -11.08 -9.62 6.98
N PHE A 97 -11.32 -8.88 5.90
CA PHE A 97 -11.65 -9.43 4.58
C PHE A 97 -10.52 -10.31 4.03
N PHE A 98 -9.26 -9.94 4.31
CA PHE A 98 -8.06 -10.62 3.83
C PHE A 98 -7.54 -11.73 4.78
N ASP A 99 -8.17 -11.91 5.93
CA ASP A 99 -7.71 -12.88 6.92
C ASP A 99 -7.79 -14.30 6.37
N GLN A 100 -6.71 -15.07 6.54
CA GLN A 100 -6.62 -16.46 6.05
C GLN A 100 -6.84 -16.63 4.54
N THR A 101 -6.62 -15.57 3.77
CA THR A 101 -6.66 -15.56 2.31
C THR A 101 -5.30 -15.97 1.71
N LEU A 102 -5.33 -16.68 0.58
CA LEU A 102 -4.12 -17.04 -0.18
C LEU A 102 -3.75 -15.96 -1.20
N CYS A 103 -2.46 -15.83 -1.49
CA CYS A 103 -2.01 -15.29 -2.76
C CYS A 103 -2.12 -16.40 -3.81
N HIS A 104 -3.11 -16.28 -4.70
CA HIS A 104 -3.57 -17.39 -5.53
C HIS A 104 -2.83 -17.49 -6.86
N ARG A 105 -2.02 -16.49 -7.23
CA ARG A 105 -1.28 -16.48 -8.49
C ARG A 105 0.12 -15.91 -8.32
N LEU A 106 1.10 -16.70 -8.73
CA LEU A 106 2.48 -16.28 -8.94
C LEU A 106 2.77 -16.35 -10.43
N THR A 107 3.21 -15.24 -11.01
CA THR A 107 3.62 -15.16 -12.41
C THR A 107 5.15 -15.07 -12.46
N THR A 108 5.80 -16.01 -13.14
CA THR A 108 7.28 -16.12 -13.21
C THR A 108 7.84 -15.80 -14.60
N GLU A 109 7.00 -15.25 -15.47
CA GLU A 109 7.33 -14.83 -16.84
C GLU A 109 6.56 -13.54 -17.15
N GLY A 110 7.17 -12.60 -17.89
CA GLY A 110 6.54 -11.32 -18.20
C GLY A 110 6.58 -10.35 -17.01
N ILE A 111 5.43 -9.99 -16.44
CA ILE A 111 5.32 -8.90 -15.46
C ILE A 111 5.80 -9.24 -14.03
N PHE A 112 6.27 -10.46 -13.76
CA PHE A 112 6.74 -10.95 -12.45
C PHE A 112 5.91 -10.45 -11.24
N VAL A 113 4.70 -10.98 -11.10
CA VAL A 113 3.77 -10.55 -10.03
C VAL A 113 3.34 -11.68 -9.10
N LEU A 114 3.23 -11.36 -7.81
CA LEU A 114 2.47 -12.13 -6.82
C LEU A 114 1.12 -11.46 -6.60
N GLN A 115 0.04 -12.10 -7.04
CA GLN A 115 -1.32 -11.58 -6.94
C GLN A 115 -2.08 -12.23 -5.77
N CYS A 116 -2.74 -11.38 -4.99
CA CYS A 116 -3.41 -11.69 -3.72
C CYS A 116 -4.78 -10.99 -3.63
N GLY A 117 -5.46 -11.15 -2.50
CA GLY A 117 -6.66 -10.35 -2.18
C GLY A 117 -7.98 -10.92 -2.68
N ASP A 118 -8.01 -12.17 -3.14
CA ASP A 118 -9.24 -12.93 -3.41
C ASP A 118 -9.50 -13.96 -2.28
N PRO A 119 -10.47 -13.73 -1.37
CA PRO A 119 -10.86 -14.67 -0.32
C PRO A 119 -11.17 -16.09 -0.82
N THR A 120 -11.69 -16.21 -2.04
CA THR A 120 -12.08 -17.49 -2.64
C THR A 120 -10.88 -18.26 -3.22
N ALA A 121 -9.74 -17.58 -3.41
CA ALA A 121 -8.55 -18.08 -4.08
C ALA A 121 -8.77 -18.59 -5.53
N THR A 122 -9.85 -18.13 -6.19
CA THR A 122 -10.19 -18.55 -7.56
C THR A 122 -9.64 -17.60 -8.63
N GLY A 123 -9.21 -16.41 -8.22
CA GLY A 123 -8.88 -15.27 -9.09
C GLY A 123 -10.11 -14.49 -9.55
N ARG A 124 -11.32 -14.93 -9.19
CA ARG A 124 -12.60 -14.32 -9.62
C ARG A 124 -13.39 -13.71 -8.47
N GLY A 125 -12.98 -13.94 -7.22
CA GLY A 125 -13.66 -13.37 -6.07
C GLY A 125 -13.25 -11.93 -5.79
N GLY A 126 -14.02 -11.28 -4.93
CA GLY A 126 -13.87 -9.89 -4.54
C GLY A 126 -15.03 -9.45 -3.65
N PRO A 127 -15.04 -8.20 -3.16
CA PRO A 127 -16.16 -7.65 -2.43
C PRO A 127 -17.36 -7.44 -3.36
N ASN A 128 -18.52 -7.13 -2.79
CA ASN A 128 -19.75 -6.83 -3.54
C ASN A 128 -19.80 -5.40 -4.11
N PHE A 129 -18.64 -4.77 -4.31
CA PHE A 129 -18.52 -3.42 -4.87
C PHE A 129 -17.25 -3.26 -5.67
N PHE A 130 -17.26 -2.29 -6.58
CA PHE A 130 -16.10 -1.90 -7.39
C PHE A 130 -15.86 -0.39 -7.27
N TYR A 131 -14.66 0.04 -7.63
CA TYR A 131 -14.29 1.44 -7.69
C TYR A 131 -13.34 1.77 -8.85
N ASN A 132 -13.26 3.06 -9.15
CA ASN A 132 -12.52 3.59 -10.29
C ASN A 132 -11.01 3.42 -10.15
N ASP A 133 -10.31 3.47 -11.29
CA ASP A 133 -8.86 3.50 -11.32
C ASP A 133 -8.32 4.83 -10.80
N GLU A 134 -7.20 4.79 -10.08
CA GLU A 134 -6.51 5.95 -9.54
C GLU A 134 -4.99 5.75 -9.67
N ASN A 135 -4.25 6.84 -9.85
CA ASN A 135 -2.78 6.85 -9.86
C ASN A 135 -2.14 5.83 -10.82
N LEU A 136 -2.73 5.66 -12.01
CA LEU A 136 -2.18 4.78 -13.03
C LEU A 136 -0.85 5.34 -13.58
N PRO A 137 0.18 4.52 -13.78
CA PRO A 137 1.38 4.94 -14.46
C PRO A 137 1.11 5.16 -15.96
N PRO A 138 2.03 5.82 -16.68
CA PRO A 138 1.97 5.90 -18.13
C PRO A 138 1.87 4.52 -18.79
N ALA A 139 1.17 4.43 -19.92
CA ALA A 139 1.02 3.19 -20.68
C ALA A 139 2.29 2.87 -21.49
N THR A 140 3.34 2.44 -20.80
CA THR A 140 4.61 1.97 -21.36
C THR A 140 4.91 0.56 -20.86
N ASP A 141 5.85 -0.12 -21.51
CA ASP A 141 6.39 -1.37 -20.99
C ASP A 141 7.04 -1.17 -19.61
N ASP A 142 6.97 -2.19 -18.74
CA ASP A 142 7.57 -2.22 -17.40
C ASP A 142 7.26 -1.00 -16.51
N ASN A 143 6.06 -0.45 -16.65
CA ASN A 143 5.63 0.76 -15.95
C ASN A 143 5.37 0.59 -14.44
N TYR A 144 5.48 -0.63 -13.92
CA TYR A 144 5.47 -0.93 -12.49
C TYR A 144 6.80 -1.57 -12.09
N PRO A 145 7.77 -0.82 -11.53
CA PRO A 145 9.04 -1.39 -11.09
C PRO A 145 8.85 -2.35 -9.91
N ALA A 146 9.81 -3.26 -9.70
CA ALA A 146 9.84 -4.18 -8.56
C ALA A 146 9.67 -3.44 -7.23
N GLY A 147 8.85 -4.01 -6.34
CA GLY A 147 8.41 -3.38 -5.08
C GLY A 147 7.12 -2.56 -5.21
N THR A 148 6.57 -2.38 -6.42
CA THR A 148 5.28 -1.70 -6.57
C THR A 148 4.12 -2.60 -6.17
N VAL A 149 3.14 -2.04 -5.47
CA VAL A 149 1.84 -2.66 -5.19
C VAL A 149 0.77 -1.94 -6.00
N ALA A 150 0.00 -2.68 -6.79
CA ALA A 150 -1.06 -2.11 -7.63
C ALA A 150 -2.31 -3.00 -7.62
N MET A 151 -3.44 -2.41 -7.99
CA MET A 151 -4.72 -3.11 -8.02
C MET A 151 -4.80 -4.03 -9.26
N ALA A 152 -5.27 -5.26 -9.06
CA ALA A 152 -5.70 -6.12 -10.15
C ALA A 152 -7.16 -5.82 -10.48
N ASN A 153 -7.50 -5.78 -11.78
CA ASN A 153 -8.85 -5.51 -12.24
C ASN A 153 -9.18 -6.36 -13.49
N SER A 154 -10.44 -6.37 -13.90
CA SER A 154 -10.94 -7.07 -15.10
C SER A 154 -11.28 -6.09 -16.22
N GLY A 155 -10.57 -4.97 -16.27
CA GLY A 155 -10.86 -3.82 -17.13
C GLY A 155 -10.93 -2.51 -16.33
N ALA A 156 -10.95 -1.39 -17.05
CA ALA A 156 -10.94 -0.06 -16.44
C ALA A 156 -12.07 0.11 -15.42
N ASN A 157 -11.76 0.71 -14.28
CA ASN A 157 -12.69 1.02 -13.19
C ASN A 157 -13.40 -0.20 -12.57
N THR A 158 -12.75 -1.36 -12.59
CA THR A 158 -13.27 -2.59 -11.96
C THR A 158 -12.43 -3.04 -10.76
N ASN A 159 -11.80 -2.08 -10.06
CA ASN A 159 -11.01 -2.40 -8.88
C ASN A 159 -11.91 -2.94 -7.77
N GLY A 160 -11.50 -4.04 -7.15
CA GLY A 160 -12.15 -4.65 -6.00
C GLY A 160 -11.18 -4.77 -4.84
N SER A 161 -10.88 -5.99 -4.44
CA SER A 161 -9.92 -6.29 -3.35
C SER A 161 -8.60 -6.91 -3.82
N GLN A 162 -8.55 -7.38 -5.06
CA GLN A 162 -7.36 -8.07 -5.57
C GLN A 162 -6.27 -7.07 -5.91
N PHE A 163 -5.05 -7.37 -5.48
CA PHE A 163 -3.86 -6.55 -5.75
C PHE A 163 -2.71 -7.46 -6.11
N PHE A 164 -1.67 -6.89 -6.69
CA PHE A 164 -0.44 -7.60 -6.98
C PHE A 164 0.79 -6.83 -6.49
N ILE A 165 1.84 -7.58 -6.19
CA ILE A 165 3.17 -7.08 -5.83
C ILE A 165 4.12 -7.48 -6.96
N VAL A 166 4.82 -6.50 -7.54
CA VAL A 166 5.85 -6.75 -8.56
C VAL A 166 7.17 -7.13 -7.88
N TYR A 167 7.86 -8.16 -8.39
CA TYR A 167 9.12 -8.66 -7.85
C TYR A 167 10.20 -8.90 -8.90
#